data_AF-A0A7X3LJV5-F1
#
_entry.id   AF-A0A7X3LJV5-F1
#
_cell.length_a   1.000
_cell.length_b   1.000
_cell.length_c   1.000
_cell.angle_alpha   90.00
_cell.angle_beta   90.00
_cell.angle_gamma   90.00
#
_symmetry.space_group_name_H-M   'P 1'
#
loop_
_entity.id
_entity.type
_entity.pdbx_description
1 polymer ?
#
loop_
_entity_poly.entity_id
_entity_poly.type
_entity_poly.pdbx_seq_one_letter_code
_entity_poly.pdbx_strand_id
1 'polypeptide(L)'
;MRRQSWLHALLLFGIVVVLITGCGKSEPSWTTFEGAANEKTFPVPKEANRTDRNVGTTKIDYVRYSMNGLKEKESIPEVYLQKIKEWGWRENTEDSEEASRVFEKQNRIVHLTIHDNYFTVTVQTKGKATVKSTDSAKP
;
A
#
# COMPACT_ATOMS: atom_id res chain seq x y z
N MET A 1 32.51 -48.32 -16.23
CA MET A 1 31.97 -47.99 -14.89
C MET A 1 32.17 -46.52 -14.50
N ARG A 2 33.38 -45.92 -14.60
CA ARG A 2 33.65 -44.51 -14.21
C ARG A 2 32.82 -43.42 -14.94
N ARG A 3 32.51 -43.57 -16.23
CA ARG A 3 31.75 -42.56 -17.00
C ARG A 3 30.26 -42.48 -16.62
N GLN A 4 29.68 -43.60 -16.18
CA GLN A 4 28.26 -43.67 -15.82
C GLN A 4 28.00 -43.07 -14.44
N SER A 5 28.88 -43.30 -13.47
CA SER A 5 28.83 -42.67 -12.15
C SER A 5 28.96 -41.15 -12.21
N TRP A 6 29.72 -40.61 -13.18
CA TRP A 6 29.88 -39.17 -13.36
C TRP A 6 28.63 -38.50 -13.94
N LEU A 7 27.93 -39.17 -14.86
CA LEU A 7 26.65 -38.72 -15.40
C LEU A 7 25.56 -38.72 -14.33
N HIS A 8 25.50 -39.75 -13.48
CA HIS A 8 24.57 -39.78 -12.34
C HIS A 8 24.87 -38.69 -11.31
N ALA A 9 26.14 -38.42 -11.03
CA ALA A 9 26.54 -37.33 -10.13
C ALA A 9 26.13 -35.95 -10.65
N LEU A 10 26.31 -35.70 -11.97
CA LEU A 10 25.88 -34.45 -12.60
C LEU A 10 24.34 -34.30 -12.61
N LEU A 11 23.61 -35.39 -12.83
CA LEU A 11 22.15 -35.37 -12.86
C LEU A 11 21.56 -35.15 -11.45
N LEU A 12 22.15 -35.76 -10.42
CA LEU A 12 21.78 -35.50 -9.03
C LEU A 12 22.14 -34.06 -8.60
N PHE A 13 23.29 -33.55 -9.02
CA PHE A 13 23.68 -32.15 -8.75
C PHE A 13 22.73 -31.16 -9.43
N GLY A 14 22.29 -31.43 -10.67
CA GLY A 14 21.30 -30.63 -11.38
C GLY A 14 19.94 -30.57 -10.68
N ILE A 15 19.46 -31.69 -10.15
CA ILE A 15 18.21 -31.74 -9.36
C ILE A 15 18.34 -30.94 -8.07
N VAL A 16 19.48 -31.04 -7.38
CA VAL A 16 19.73 -30.25 -6.16
C VAL A 16 19.75 -28.75 -6.47
N VAL A 17 20.39 -28.32 -7.56
CA VAL A 17 20.45 -26.90 -7.96
C VAL A 17 19.06 -26.32 -8.31
N VAL A 18 18.17 -27.11 -8.94
CA VAL A 18 16.80 -26.68 -9.26
C VAL A 18 15.93 -26.52 -8.00
N LEU A 19 16.19 -27.29 -6.94
CA LEU A 19 15.46 -27.18 -5.66
C LEU A 19 15.85 -25.94 -4.84
N ILE A 20 17.01 -25.32 -5.10
CA ILE A 20 17.50 -24.13 -4.37
C ILE A 20 17.14 -22.81 -5.06
N THR A 21 16.66 -22.82 -6.30
CA THR A 21 16.20 -21.61 -7.00
C THR A 21 14.74 -21.27 -6.68
N GLY A 22 14.42 -21.18 -5.39
CA GLY A 22 13.19 -20.53 -4.92
C GLY A 22 13.43 -19.03 -4.84
N CYS A 23 13.33 -18.31 -5.96
CA CYS A 23 13.44 -16.85 -5.96
C CYS A 23 12.16 -16.28 -5.30
N GLY A 24 12.25 -16.02 -3.99
CA GLY A 24 11.14 -15.63 -3.13
C GLY A 24 10.55 -14.28 -3.51
N LYS A 25 9.55 -14.29 -4.39
CA LYS A 25 8.53 -13.24 -4.44
C LYS A 25 7.47 -13.61 -3.42
N SER A 26 7.70 -13.26 -2.15
CA SER A 26 6.68 -13.44 -1.11
C SER A 26 5.57 -12.42 -1.35
N GLU A 27 4.35 -12.91 -1.60
CA GLU A 27 3.15 -12.07 -1.60
C GLU A 27 2.94 -11.44 -0.21
N PRO A 28 2.39 -10.22 -0.12
CA PRO A 28 2.12 -9.59 1.17
C PRO A 28 1.13 -10.44 2.00
N SER A 29 1.36 -10.54 3.29
CA SER A 29 0.58 -11.42 4.18
C SER A 29 -0.76 -10.81 4.60
N TRP A 30 -0.86 -9.47 4.69
CA TRP A 30 -2.07 -8.76 5.12
C TRP A 30 -2.64 -9.21 6.48
N THR A 31 -1.80 -9.76 7.36
CA THR A 31 -2.26 -10.38 8.62
C THR A 31 -2.26 -9.44 9.82
N THR A 32 -1.29 -8.53 9.88
CA THR A 32 -1.09 -7.65 11.03
C THR A 32 -0.93 -6.21 10.59
N PHE A 33 -1.50 -5.30 11.37
CA PHE A 33 -1.61 -3.89 11.01
C PHE A 33 -1.19 -3.00 12.17
N GLU A 34 -0.69 -1.82 11.84
CA GLU A 34 -0.38 -0.74 12.77
C GLU A 34 -0.90 0.59 12.20
N GLY A 35 -0.85 1.65 13.00
CA GLY A 35 -1.28 2.97 12.55
C GLY A 35 -0.26 3.62 11.62
N ALA A 36 -0.72 4.28 10.56
CA ALA A 36 0.14 5.03 9.67
C ALA A 36 0.92 6.13 10.43
N ALA A 37 2.16 6.38 10.01
CA ALA A 37 3.05 7.36 10.62
C ALA A 37 2.54 8.81 10.57
N ASN A 38 1.65 9.13 9.62
CA ASN A 38 0.98 10.42 9.42
C ASN A 38 -0.48 10.44 9.88
N GLU A 39 -1.13 9.29 10.03
CA GLU A 39 -2.49 9.18 10.57
C GLU A 39 -2.61 7.87 11.36
N LYS A 40 -2.42 7.96 12.68
CA LYS A 40 -2.37 6.78 13.57
C LYS A 40 -3.65 5.94 13.55
N THR A 41 -4.77 6.51 13.10
CA THR A 41 -6.03 5.80 13.02
C THR A 41 -6.25 5.11 11.67
N PHE A 42 -5.36 5.29 10.68
CA PHE A 42 -5.40 4.59 9.39
C PHE A 42 -4.50 3.34 9.44
N PRO A 43 -5.00 2.13 9.18
CA PRO A 43 -4.19 0.92 9.27
C PRO A 43 -3.23 0.80 8.08
N VAL A 44 -1.98 0.43 8.36
CA VAL A 44 -0.97 0.02 7.39
C VAL A 44 -0.43 -1.37 7.77
N PRO A 45 -0.07 -2.24 6.81
CA PRO A 45 0.51 -3.56 7.12
C PRO A 45 1.82 -3.42 7.90
N LYS A 46 1.99 -4.18 8.98
CA LYS A 46 3.22 -4.14 9.81
C LYS A 46 4.48 -4.61 9.06
N GLU A 47 4.30 -5.44 8.04
CA GLU A 47 5.38 -5.91 7.17
C GLU A 47 5.92 -4.81 6.23
N ALA A 48 5.20 -3.69 6.12
CA ALA A 48 5.61 -2.58 5.28
C ALA A 48 6.62 -1.67 6.01
N ASN A 49 7.76 -1.42 5.38
CA ASN A 49 8.81 -0.59 5.96
C ASN A 49 8.68 0.85 5.49
N ARG A 50 8.58 1.80 6.44
CA ARG A 50 8.57 3.24 6.14
C ARG A 50 9.89 3.66 5.50
N THR A 51 9.87 4.15 4.27
CA THR A 51 11.09 4.56 3.54
C THR A 51 11.27 6.07 3.48
N ASP A 52 10.19 6.83 3.26
CA ASP A 52 10.26 8.27 3.06
C ASP A 52 9.11 8.98 3.79
N ARG A 53 9.41 10.12 4.42
CA ARG A 53 8.41 11.07 4.93
C ARG A 53 8.78 12.46 4.43
N ASN A 54 7.90 13.07 3.64
CA ASN A 54 8.07 14.48 3.31
C ASN A 54 7.56 15.32 4.49
N VAL A 55 8.47 15.79 5.34
CA VAL A 55 8.15 16.67 6.48
C VAL A 55 8.15 18.15 6.05
N GLY A 56 8.44 18.46 4.78
CA GLY A 56 8.94 19.79 4.37
C GLY A 56 7.94 20.75 3.73
N THR A 57 6.79 20.31 3.18
CA THR A 57 5.82 21.21 2.54
C THR A 57 4.47 21.16 3.25
N THR A 58 4.08 22.28 3.84
CA THR A 58 2.98 22.45 4.81
C THR A 58 1.57 22.07 4.34
N LYS A 59 1.39 21.58 3.11
CA LYS A 59 0.08 21.29 2.52
C LYS A 59 -0.27 19.81 2.38
N ILE A 60 0.71 18.89 2.39
CA ILE A 60 0.46 17.47 2.08
C ILE A 60 1.28 16.58 3.02
N ASP A 61 0.62 15.91 3.98
CA ASP A 61 1.30 14.98 4.90
C ASP A 61 1.40 13.60 4.24
N TYR A 62 2.58 13.31 3.67
CA TYR A 62 2.85 12.17 2.82
C TYR A 62 3.86 11.20 3.45
N VAL A 63 3.57 9.90 3.38
CA VAL A 63 4.49 8.82 3.81
C VAL A 63 4.49 7.70 2.78
N ARG A 64 5.69 7.18 2.48
CA ARG A 64 5.92 6.00 1.62
C ARG A 64 6.28 4.78 2.46
N TYR A 65 5.69 3.64 2.12
CA TYR A 65 5.95 2.34 2.72
C TYR A 65 6.36 1.33 1.65
N SER A 66 7.56 0.76 1.78
CA SER A 66 8.01 -0.35 0.94
C SER A 66 7.40 -1.67 1.39
N MET A 67 6.90 -2.45 0.44
CA MET A 67 6.30 -3.76 0.68
C MET A 67 6.38 -4.59 -0.60
N ASN A 68 7.22 -5.62 -0.59
CA ASN A 68 7.45 -6.46 -1.77
C ASN A 68 6.18 -7.20 -2.20
N GLY A 69 6.05 -7.46 -3.50
CA GLY A 69 4.93 -8.25 -4.04
C GLY A 69 3.67 -7.43 -4.36
N LEU A 70 3.66 -6.13 -4.03
CA LEU A 70 2.66 -5.20 -4.57
C LEU A 70 2.87 -4.95 -6.05
N LYS A 71 1.77 -4.89 -6.80
CA LYS A 71 1.75 -4.52 -8.21
C LYS A 71 0.72 -3.42 -8.43
N GLU A 72 1.09 -2.35 -9.13
CA GLU A 72 0.22 -1.20 -9.38
C GLU A 72 -1.04 -1.57 -10.18
N LYS A 73 -0.89 -2.51 -11.13
CA LYS A 73 -1.97 -2.97 -12.00
C LYS A 73 -2.94 -3.93 -11.32
N GLU A 74 -2.63 -4.36 -10.10
CA GLU A 74 -3.50 -5.24 -9.32
C GLU A 74 -4.36 -4.39 -8.39
N SER A 75 -5.65 -4.73 -8.32
CA SER A 75 -6.56 -4.08 -7.38
C SER A 75 -6.08 -4.27 -5.94
N ILE A 76 -6.31 -3.25 -5.10
CA ILE A 76 -6.05 -3.36 -3.66
C ILE A 76 -6.79 -4.60 -3.10
N PRO A 77 -6.11 -5.52 -2.39
CA PRO A 77 -6.75 -6.74 -1.91
C PRO A 77 -7.93 -6.45 -0.97
N GLU A 78 -9.03 -7.18 -1.16
CA GLU A 78 -10.27 -7.03 -0.37
C GLU A 78 -10.02 -7.17 1.15
N VAL A 79 -9.11 -8.05 1.56
CA VAL A 79 -8.73 -8.24 2.96
C VAL A 79 -8.21 -6.95 3.60
N TYR A 80 -7.51 -6.11 2.84
CA TYR A 80 -7.00 -4.84 3.32
C TYR A 80 -8.11 -3.79 3.38
N LEU A 81 -8.98 -3.74 2.36
CA LEU A 81 -10.15 -2.85 2.34
C LEU A 81 -11.07 -3.11 3.54
N GLN A 82 -11.34 -4.38 3.86
CA GLN A 82 -12.11 -4.75 5.04
C GLN A 82 -11.41 -4.31 6.34
N LYS A 83 -10.08 -4.44 6.43
CA LYS A 83 -9.34 -3.95 7.60
C LYS A 83 -9.45 -2.44 7.78
N ILE A 84 -9.35 -1.68 6.69
CA ILE A 84 -9.52 -0.21 6.70
C ILE A 84 -10.92 0.15 7.22
N LYS A 85 -11.95 -0.58 6.77
CA LYS A 85 -13.34 -0.42 7.23
C LYS A 85 -13.53 -0.78 8.71
N GLU A 86 -12.94 -1.86 9.19
CA GLU A 86 -12.96 -2.26 10.61
C GLU A 86 -12.32 -1.18 11.51
N TRP A 87 -11.32 -0.46 11.00
CA TRP A 87 -10.71 0.69 11.68
C TRP A 87 -11.56 1.97 11.58
N GLY A 88 -12.76 1.89 11.01
CA GLY A 88 -13.76 2.95 10.98
C GLY A 88 -13.58 3.96 9.85
N TRP A 89 -12.82 3.63 8.80
CA TRP A 89 -12.70 4.44 7.60
C TRP A 89 -13.75 4.04 6.57
N ARG A 90 -14.25 5.03 5.83
CA ARG A 90 -15.21 4.81 4.74
C ARG A 90 -14.52 5.10 3.41
N GLU A 91 -14.62 4.19 2.46
CA GLU A 91 -14.16 4.44 1.10
C GLU A 91 -15.07 5.46 0.41
N ASN A 92 -14.47 6.43 -0.28
CA ASN A 92 -15.14 7.32 -1.21
C ASN A 92 -14.91 6.77 -2.63
N THR A 93 -15.93 6.09 -3.15
CA THR A 93 -15.86 5.40 -4.44
C THR A 93 -15.90 6.34 -5.65
N GLU A 94 -16.33 7.59 -5.47
CA GLU A 94 -16.41 8.58 -6.56
C GLU A 94 -15.02 9.12 -6.94
N ASP A 95 -14.13 9.24 -5.96
CA ASP A 95 -12.77 9.77 -6.13
C ASP A 95 -11.69 8.66 -6.24
N SER A 96 -12.11 7.41 -6.40
CA SER A 96 -11.22 6.24 -6.43
C SER A 96 -10.90 5.79 -7.85
N GLU A 97 -9.62 5.59 -8.15
CA GLU A 97 -9.08 5.05 -9.41
C GLU A 97 -8.51 3.64 -9.20
N GLU A 98 -8.16 2.89 -10.25
CA GLU A 98 -7.76 1.46 -10.16
C GLU A 98 -6.73 1.14 -9.04
N ALA A 99 -5.63 1.89 -8.97
CA ALA A 99 -4.56 1.72 -7.98
C ALA A 99 -4.62 2.71 -6.80
N SER A 100 -5.61 3.61 -6.79
CA SER A 100 -5.71 4.71 -5.84
C SER A 100 -7.08 4.75 -5.20
N ARG A 101 -7.14 4.61 -3.87
CA ARG A 101 -8.40 4.66 -3.11
C ARG A 101 -8.40 5.83 -2.14
N VAL A 102 -9.56 6.47 -2.03
CA VAL A 102 -9.77 7.60 -1.12
C VAL A 102 -10.63 7.12 0.04
N PHE A 103 -10.18 7.41 1.26
CA PHE A 103 -10.86 7.04 2.49
C PHE A 103 -11.11 8.26 3.36
N GLU A 104 -12.24 8.24 4.04
CA GLU A 104 -12.67 9.34 4.89
C GLU A 104 -13.01 8.86 6.30
N LYS A 105 -12.59 9.66 7.28
CA LYS A 105 -12.98 9.51 8.68
C LYS A 105 -13.00 10.89 9.34
N GLN A 106 -14.18 11.29 9.81
CA GLN A 106 -14.39 12.62 10.39
C GLN A 106 -13.97 13.74 9.41
N ASN A 107 -12.99 14.57 9.78
CA ASN A 107 -12.48 15.67 8.96
C ASN A 107 -11.15 15.32 8.24
N ARG A 108 -10.80 14.04 8.16
CA ARG A 108 -9.58 13.54 7.52
C ARG A 108 -9.92 12.79 6.24
N ILE A 109 -9.13 13.06 5.21
CA ILE A 109 -9.12 12.31 3.95
C ILE A 109 -7.74 11.64 3.85
N VAL A 110 -7.74 10.36 3.52
CA VAL A 110 -6.54 9.57 3.21
C VAL A 110 -6.61 9.12 1.77
N HIS A 111 -5.57 9.43 1.00
CA HIS A 111 -5.34 8.81 -0.30
C HIS A 111 -4.33 7.68 -0.13
N LEU A 112 -4.74 6.47 -0.48
CA LEU A 112 -3.91 5.27 -0.53
C LEU A 112 -3.63 4.97 -2.00
N THR A 113 -2.36 4.99 -2.40
CA THR A 113 -1.96 4.65 -3.78
C THR A 113 -0.96 3.50 -3.75
N ILE A 114 -1.27 2.43 -4.47
CA ILE A 114 -0.40 1.26 -4.65
C ILE A 114 0.50 1.47 -5.86
N HIS A 115 1.77 1.11 -5.72
CA HIS A 115 2.76 1.05 -6.79
C HIS A 115 3.46 -0.32 -6.76
N ASP A 116 4.33 -0.57 -7.72
CA ASP A 116 5.17 -1.76 -7.71
C ASP A 116 6.12 -1.76 -6.49
N ASN A 117 5.93 -2.72 -5.59
CA ASN A 117 6.68 -2.93 -4.34
C ASN A 117 6.62 -1.81 -3.28
N TYR A 118 5.71 -0.85 -3.40
CA TYR A 118 5.48 0.15 -2.35
C TYR A 118 4.08 0.74 -2.44
N PHE A 119 3.63 1.39 -1.37
CA PHE A 119 2.43 2.22 -1.40
C PHE A 119 2.68 3.55 -0.68
N THR A 120 1.75 4.48 -0.89
CA THR A 120 1.80 5.81 -0.30
C THR A 120 0.53 6.08 0.48
N VAL A 121 0.68 6.80 1.59
CA VAL A 121 -0.44 7.29 2.40
C VAL A 121 -0.31 8.80 2.47
N THR A 122 -1.28 9.49 1.88
CA THR A 122 -1.35 10.95 1.90
C THR A 122 -2.54 11.40 2.72
N VAL A 123 -2.31 12.24 3.73
CA VAL A 123 -3.34 12.73 4.64
C VAL A 123 -3.63 14.19 4.36
N GLN A 124 -4.92 14.51 4.24
CA GLN A 124 -5.42 15.87 4.10
C GLN A 124 -6.52 16.14 5.13
N THR A 125 -6.65 17.40 5.54
CA THR A 125 -7.85 17.86 6.25
C THR A 125 -8.89 18.28 5.24
N LYS A 126 -10.15 17.84 5.41
CA LYS A 126 -11.27 18.49 4.70
C LYS A 126 -11.20 19.98 5.02
N GLY A 127 -10.97 20.80 4.00
CA GLY A 127 -11.09 22.24 4.15
C GLY A 127 -12.48 22.55 4.68
N LYS A 128 -12.63 23.56 5.55
CA LYS A 128 -13.97 24.10 5.80
C LYS A 128 -14.55 24.44 4.44
N ALA A 129 -15.68 23.86 4.08
CA ALA A 129 -16.43 24.31 2.91
C ALA A 129 -16.63 25.82 3.10
N THR A 130 -15.89 26.63 2.34
CA THR A 130 -16.15 28.06 2.24
C THR A 130 -17.51 28.15 1.56
N VAL A 131 -18.56 28.24 2.38
CA VAL A 131 -19.87 28.68 1.94
C VAL A 131 -19.62 30.08 1.39
N LYS A 132 -19.46 30.18 0.07
CA LYS A 132 -19.51 31.45 -0.63
C LYS A 132 -20.96 31.88 -0.57
N SER A 133 -21.37 32.48 0.55
CA SER A 133 -22.53 33.34 0.59
C SER A 133 -22.23 34.47 -0.39
N THR A 134 -22.75 34.35 -1.61
CA THR A 134 -22.97 35.50 -2.48
C THR A 134 -24.09 36.32 -1.85
N ASP A 135 -23.70 37.15 -0.88
CA ASP A 135 -24.43 38.38 -0.62
C ASP A 135 -23.77 39.47 -1.48
N SER A 136 -24.50 39.95 -2.47
CA SER A 136 -24.20 41.20 -3.16
C SER A 136 -25.52 41.75 -3.66
N ALA A 137 -26.22 42.35 -2.71
CA ALA A 137 -26.73 43.72 -2.77
C ALA A 137 -26.89 44.33 -4.18
N LYS A 138 -28.17 44.63 -4.43
CA LYS A 138 -28.75 45.58 -5.39
C LYS A 138 -28.09 46.98 -5.34
N PRO A 139 -28.06 47.69 -6.48
CA PRO A 139 -28.62 49.04 -6.55
C PRO A 139 -29.91 49.10 -7.38
#